data_AF-M7MHH0-F1
#
_entry.id   AF-M7MHH0-F1
#
_cell.length_a   1.000
_cell.length_b   1.000
_cell.length_c   1.000
_cell.angle_alpha   90.00
_cell.angle_beta   90.00
_cell.angle_gamma   90.00
#
_symmetry.space_group_name_H-M   'P 1'
#
loop_
_entity.id
_entity.type
_entity.pdbx_description
1 polymer ?
#
loop_
_entity_poly.entity_id
_entity_poly.type
_entity_poly.pdbx_seq_one_letter_code
_entity_poly.pdbx_strand_id
1 'polypeptide(L)'
;MEFFINGEVKNVRAGESVDIPPKTLHTFGNKSNSTCKWVNIHSPKGFRGFFDKTGIPAQNENAQQESIAPKIIKKVFELAADFDMIIKV
;
A
#
# COMPACT_ATOMS: atom_id res chain seq x y z
N MET A 1 4.72 2.53 -12.81
CA MET A 1 4.54 2.75 -11.36
C MET A 1 5.80 3.42 -10.85
N GLU A 2 5.68 4.51 -10.11
CA GLU A 2 6.85 5.12 -9.45
C GLU A 2 6.98 4.51 -8.05
N PHE A 3 8.16 4.01 -7.71
CA PHE A 3 8.51 3.56 -6.37
C PHE A 3 9.57 4.50 -5.80
N PHE A 4 9.39 4.89 -4.55
CA PHE A 4 10.44 5.48 -3.74
C PHE A 4 10.96 4.39 -2.80
N ILE A 5 12.27 4.15 -2.79
CA ILE A 5 12.91 3.07 -2.03
C ILE A 5 14.18 3.64 -1.42
N ASN A 6 14.25 3.72 -0.08
CA ASN A 6 15.40 4.21 0.67
C ASN A 6 15.98 5.57 0.17
N GLY A 7 15.14 6.50 -0.28
CA GLY A 7 15.60 7.79 -0.81
C GLY A 7 15.64 7.87 -2.33
N GLU A 8 15.60 6.74 -3.03
CA GLU A 8 15.75 6.68 -4.48
C GLU A 8 14.42 6.46 -5.19
N VAL A 9 14.23 7.14 -6.32
CA VAL A 9 13.06 6.96 -7.18
C VAL A 9 13.37 5.96 -8.28
N LYS A 10 12.54 4.91 -8.40
CA LYS A 10 12.59 3.89 -9.44
C LYS A 10 11.26 3.81 -10.19
N ASN A 11 11.30 3.97 -11.51
CA ASN A 11 10.14 3.77 -12.37
C ASN A 11 10.09 2.32 -12.85
N VAL A 12 9.01 1.61 -12.50
CA VAL A 12 8.79 0.20 -12.84
C VAL A 12 7.72 0.09 -13.92
N ARG A 13 8.03 -0.64 -15.00
CA ARG A 13 7.22 -0.80 -16.21
C ARG A 13 6.49 -2.16 -16.22
N ALA A 14 5.57 -2.32 -17.17
CA ALA A 14 4.88 -3.59 -17.37
C ALA A 14 5.88 -4.71 -17.72
N GLY A 15 5.75 -5.86 -17.04
CA GLY A 15 6.68 -6.98 -17.16
C GLY A 15 7.90 -6.91 -16.24
N GLU A 16 8.13 -5.78 -15.58
CA GLU A 16 9.19 -5.64 -14.58
C GLU A 16 8.66 -5.92 -13.17
N SER A 17 9.57 -6.29 -12.27
CA SER A 17 9.29 -6.46 -10.84
C SER A 17 10.22 -5.59 -10.00
N VAL A 18 9.84 -5.42 -8.74
CA VAL A 18 10.70 -4.80 -7.72
C VAL A 18 10.56 -5.59 -6.44
N ASP A 19 11.69 -5.99 -5.87
CA ASP A 19 11.75 -6.67 -4.58
C ASP A 19 11.92 -5.63 -3.47
N ILE A 20 11.14 -5.78 -2.40
CA ILE A 20 11.18 -4.92 -1.23
C ILE A 20 11.54 -5.78 -0.02
N PRO A 21 12.83 -5.87 0.35
CA PRO A 21 13.25 -6.63 1.53
C PRO A 21 12.67 -6.07 2.83
N PRO A 22 12.61 -6.88 3.90
CA PRO A 22 12.21 -6.40 5.22
C PRO A 22 13.00 -5.15 5.66
N LYS A 23 12.35 -4.25 6.39
CA LYS A 23 12.94 -3.00 6.91
C LYS A 23 13.42 -2.01 5.84
N THR A 24 12.92 -2.13 4.61
CA THR A 24 13.17 -1.16 3.54
C THR A 24 12.13 -0.04 3.62
N LEU A 25 12.56 1.22 3.67
CA LEU A 25 11.64 2.36 3.58
C LEU A 25 11.13 2.46 2.15
N HIS A 26 9.81 2.41 1.95
CA HIS A 26 9.25 2.47 0.61
C HIS A 26 7.86 3.10 0.55
N THR A 27 7.53 3.66 -0.62
CA THR A 27 6.16 4.00 -1.03
C THR A 27 6.06 3.91 -2.54
N PHE A 28 4.84 3.89 -3.08
CA PHE A 28 4.63 3.85 -4.52
C PHE A 28 3.40 4.65 -4.94
N GLY A 29 3.39 5.09 -6.19
CA GLY A 29 2.29 5.84 -6.77
C GLY A 29 2.18 5.67 -8.27
N ASN A 30 0.94 5.59 -8.76
CA ASN A 30 0.68 5.67 -10.19
C ASN A 30 0.74 7.15 -10.62
N LYS A 31 1.91 7.60 -11.09
CA LYS A 31 2.15 8.97 -11.59
C LYS A 31 1.68 9.21 -13.04
N SER A 32 0.90 8.29 -13.60
CA SER A 32 0.36 8.38 -14.95
C SER A 32 -1.15 8.60 -14.95
N ASN A 33 -1.69 9.03 -16.08
CA ASN A 33 -3.13 9.16 -16.31
C ASN A 33 -3.77 7.85 -16.80
N SER A 34 -3.03 6.75 -16.82
CA SER A 34 -3.49 5.45 -17.30
C SER A 34 -3.68 4.48 -16.15
N THR A 35 -4.65 3.57 -16.27
CA THR A 35 -4.84 2.50 -15.29
C THR A 35 -3.60 1.64 -15.20
N CYS A 36 -3.11 1.42 -13.98
CA CYS A 36 -2.03 0.50 -13.69
C CYS A 36 -2.58 -0.67 -12.86
N LYS A 37 -2.32 -1.90 -13.29
CA LYS A 37 -2.58 -3.11 -12.52
C LYS A 37 -1.26 -3.64 -11.98
N TRP A 38 -1.24 -3.98 -10.71
CA TRP A 38 -0.05 -4.47 -10.02
C TRP A 38 -0.41 -5.69 -9.17
N VAL A 39 0.46 -6.68 -9.15
CA VAL A 39 0.34 -7.84 -8.25
C VAL A 39 1.32 -7.62 -7.11
N ASN A 40 0.81 -7.55 -5.89
CA ASN A 40 1.63 -7.42 -4.68
C ASN A 40 1.68 -8.76 -3.94
N ILE A 41 2.88 -9.25 -3.67
CA ILE A 41 3.14 -10.53 -3.00
C ILE A 41 3.79 -10.21 -1.65
N HIS A 42 3.18 -10.69 -0.57
CA HIS A 42 3.71 -10.54 0.78
C HIS A 42 4.12 -11.91 1.33
N SER A 43 5.31 -11.96 1.93
CA SER A 43 5.85 -13.12 2.63
C SER A 43 6.52 -12.67 3.92
N PRO A 44 6.24 -13.29 5.09
CA PRO A 44 5.30 -14.41 5.29
C PRO A 44 3.83 -14.01 5.09
N LYS A 45 2.93 -15.00 5.07
CA LYS A 45 1.48 -14.75 4.95
C LYS A 45 0.95 -14.00 6.18
N GLY A 46 -0.15 -13.26 6.01
CA GLY A 46 -0.86 -12.59 7.11
C GLY A 46 -1.29 -11.17 6.78
N PHE A 47 -0.54 -10.49 5.91
CA PHE A 47 -0.81 -9.09 5.54
C PHE A 47 -2.20 -8.86 4.95
N ARG A 48 -2.86 -9.88 4.38
CA ARG A 48 -4.25 -9.78 3.92
C ARG A 48 -5.20 -9.27 5.03
N GLY A 49 -4.98 -9.69 6.27
CA GLY A 49 -5.80 -9.27 7.41
C GLY A 49 -5.82 -7.75 7.62
N PHE A 50 -4.78 -7.04 7.17
CA PHE A 50 -4.76 -5.58 7.21
C PHE A 50 -5.94 -5.01 6.41
N PHE A 51 -6.13 -5.48 5.17
CA PHE A 51 -7.24 -5.04 4.31
C PHE A 51 -8.60 -5.47 4.87
N ASP A 52 -8.69 -6.63 5.51
CA ASP A 52 -9.95 -7.06 6.11
C ASP A 52 -10.33 -6.18 7.33
N LYS A 53 -9.36 -5.56 8.00
CA LYS A 53 -9.58 -4.66 9.13
C LYS A 53 -9.76 -3.20 8.72
N THR A 54 -9.01 -2.70 7.73
CA THR A 54 -8.94 -1.27 7.38
C THR A 54 -9.57 -0.93 6.03
N GLY A 55 -9.71 -1.92 5.15
CA GLY A 55 -10.22 -1.74 3.80
C GLY A 55 -11.71 -1.43 3.76
N ILE A 56 -12.10 -0.79 2.66
CA ILE A 56 -13.51 -0.52 2.31
C ILE A 56 -13.86 -1.39 1.10
N PRO A 57 -15.01 -2.09 1.10
CA PRO A 57 -15.44 -2.87 -0.06
C PRO A 57 -15.53 -2.00 -1.32
N ALA A 58 -14.88 -2.44 -2.40
CA ALA A 58 -14.83 -1.70 -3.65
C ALA A 58 -16.20 -1.55 -4.34
N GLN A 59 -17.19 -2.34 -3.93
CA GLN A 59 -18.57 -2.27 -4.42
C GLN A 59 -19.37 -1.12 -3.81
N ASN A 60 -18.88 -0.51 -2.72
CA ASN A 60 -19.52 0.68 -2.15
C ASN A 60 -19.37 1.85 -3.12
N GLU A 61 -20.45 2.61 -3.32
CA GLU A 61 -20.48 3.77 -4.22
C GLU A 61 -19.38 4.81 -3.90
N ASN A 62 -19.12 5.04 -2.61
CA ASN A 62 -18.14 6.02 -2.12
C ASN A 62 -16.86 5.37 -1.58
N ALA A 63 -16.52 4.14 -1.99
CA ALA A 63 -15.41 3.37 -1.43
C ALA A 63 -14.09 4.15 -1.38
N GLN A 64 -13.79 4.89 -2.46
CA GLN A 64 -12.56 5.68 -2.56
C GLN A 64 -12.52 6.81 -1.53
N GLN A 65 -13.59 7.60 -1.43
CA GLN A 65 -13.71 8.71 -0.49
C GLN A 65 -13.70 8.20 0.96
N GLU A 66 -14.39 7.09 1.23
CA GLU A 66 -14.42 6.44 2.54
C GLU A 66 -13.04 5.93 2.96
N SER A 67 -12.27 5.38 2.02
CA SER A 67 -10.94 4.81 2.29
C SER A 67 -9.92 5.84 2.79
N ILE A 68 -10.12 7.12 2.47
CA ILE A 68 -9.25 8.23 2.89
C ILE A 68 -9.88 9.09 4.00
N ALA A 69 -11.03 8.68 4.54
CA ALA A 69 -11.67 9.41 5.62
C ALA A 69 -10.76 9.45 6.86
N PRO A 70 -10.73 10.55 7.65
CA PRO A 70 -9.85 10.68 8.82
C PRO A 70 -9.96 9.51 9.81
N LYS A 71 -11.16 8.95 9.97
CA LYS A 71 -11.41 7.76 10.80
C LYS A 71 -10.64 6.52 10.32
N ILE A 72 -10.53 6.31 9.01
CA ILE A 72 -9.82 5.18 8.43
C ILE A 72 -8.31 5.40 8.52
N ILE A 73 -7.84 6.61 8.22
CA ILE A 73 -6.43 6.99 8.38
C ILE A 73 -5.98 6.74 9.82
N LYS A 74 -6.76 7.20 10.82
CA LYS A 74 -6.48 6.93 12.24
C LYS A 74 -6.40 5.43 12.54
N LYS A 75 -7.36 4.65 12.05
CA LYS A 75 -7.38 3.19 12.22
C LYS A 75 -6.16 2.51 11.59
N VAL A 76 -5.67 3.01 10.45
CA VAL A 76 -4.43 2.51 9.84
C VAL A 76 -3.23 2.75 10.77
N PHE A 77 -3.08 3.96 11.33
CA PHE A 77 -2.00 4.23 12.28
C PHE A 77 -2.07 3.35 13.53
N GLU A 78 -3.27 3.09 14.04
CA GLU A 78 -3.48 2.25 15.22
C GLU A 78 -3.13 0.77 14.98
N LEU A 79 -3.45 0.24 13.79
CA LEU A 79 -3.32 -1.18 13.48
C LEU A 79 -2.07 -1.54 12.67
N ALA A 80 -1.33 -0.56 12.13
CA ALA A 80 -0.21 -0.82 11.22
C ALA A 80 0.84 -1.77 11.79
N ALA A 81 1.19 -1.60 13.07
CA ALA A 81 2.20 -2.41 13.74
C ALA A 81 1.79 -3.90 13.87
N ASP A 82 0.48 -4.20 13.98
CA ASP A 82 -0.03 -5.57 14.05
C ASP A 82 0.18 -6.34 12.73
N PHE A 83 0.45 -5.62 11.64
CA PHE A 83 0.69 -6.16 10.30
C PHE A 83 2.12 -5.90 9.79
N ASP A 84 3.09 -5.79 10.72
CA ASP A 84 4.52 -5.61 10.44
C ASP A 84 4.87 -4.32 9.66
N MET A 85 4.00 -3.30 9.74
CA MET A 85 4.30 -1.98 9.19
C MET A 85 4.86 -1.05 10.27
N ILE A 86 6.05 -0.51 10.01
CA ILE A 86 6.73 0.44 10.89
C ILE A 86 6.49 1.85 10.36
N ILE A 87 5.49 2.54 10.91
CA ILE A 87 5.21 3.95 10.59
C ILE A 87 5.70 4.80 11.76
N LYS A 88 6.72 5.65 11.51
CA LYS A 88 7.22 6.62 12.47
C LYS A 88 6.59 7.98 12.16
N VAL A 89 5.95 8.58 13.15
CA VAL A 89 5.34 9.91 13.09
C VAL A 89 6.23 10.90 13.84
#